data_AF-A0A8S9W5K2-F1
#
_entry.id   AF-A0A8S9W5K2-F1
#
_cell.length_a   1.000
_cell.length_b   1.000
_cell.length_c   1.000
_cell.angle_alpha   90.00
_cell.angle_beta   90.00
_cell.angle_gamma   90.00
#
_symmetry.space_group_name_H-M   'P 1'
#
loop_
_entity.id
_entity.type
_entity.pdbx_description
1 polymer ?
#
loop_
_entity_poly.entity_id
_entity_poly.type
_entity_poly.pdbx_seq_one_letter_code
_entity_poly.pdbx_strand_id
1 'polypeptide(L)'
;MWRGPLERLRGKISHASVQDAYPLMQPILSQKGDLNSDNKITPIDAVIALTIAASDGVNYNADVGGDGKVASLDRLMILQVAVGNIAIGS
;
A
#
# COMPACT_ATOMS: atom_id res chain seq x y z
N MET A 1 -7.94 15.67 37.95
CA MET A 1 -7.17 14.87 36.98
C MET A 1 -7.72 15.17 35.59
N TRP A 2 -7.13 16.15 34.89
CA TRP A 2 -7.65 16.64 33.60
C TRP A 2 -7.12 15.76 32.46
N ARG A 3 -8.00 15.06 31.74
CA ARG A 3 -7.67 14.31 30.52
C ARG A 3 -7.86 15.22 29.31
N GLY A 4 -6.78 15.46 28.57
CA GLY A 4 -6.76 16.35 27.40
C GLY A 4 -7.47 15.78 26.15
N PRO A 5 -7.63 16.60 25.10
CA PRO A 5 -8.51 16.34 23.95
C PRO A 5 -8.07 15.17 23.04
N LEU A 6 -6.84 14.69 23.20
CA LEU A 6 -6.19 13.76 22.27
C LEU A 6 -6.62 12.30 22.47
N GLU A 7 -7.18 11.95 23.63
CA GLU A 7 -7.68 10.59 23.90
C GLU A 7 -9.03 10.29 23.22
N ARG A 8 -9.66 11.27 22.58
CA ARG A 8 -10.92 11.10 21.81
C ARG A 8 -10.68 10.89 20.32
N LEU A 9 -9.46 10.59 19.89
CA LEU A 9 -9.19 10.29 18.46
C LEU A 9 -8.62 8.89 18.24
N ARG A 10 -8.26 8.17 19.30
CA ARG A 10 -7.69 6.81 19.20
C ARG A 10 -8.67 5.71 18.74
N GLY A 11 -9.94 6.03 18.50
CA GLY A 11 -10.99 5.04 18.20
C GLY A 11 -11.93 5.37 17.05
N LYS A 12 -11.65 6.40 16.23
CA LYS A 12 -12.58 6.84 15.16
C LYS A 12 -11.89 7.34 13.90
N ILE A 13 -10.84 6.67 13.44
CA ILE A 13 -10.37 6.84 12.06
C ILE A 13 -10.92 5.66 11.27
N SER A 14 -12.21 5.70 10.97
CA SER A 14 -12.72 4.98 9.81
C SER A 14 -12.09 5.64 8.58
N HIS A 15 -11.64 4.83 7.62
CA HIS A 15 -10.90 5.20 6.41
C HIS A 15 -11.43 6.41 5.61
N ALA A 16 -12.64 6.89 5.89
CA ALA A 16 -13.25 8.06 5.26
C ALA A 16 -12.82 9.43 5.84
N SER A 17 -12.31 9.52 7.08
CA SER A 17 -12.16 10.85 7.72
C SER A 17 -10.89 11.62 7.34
N VAL A 18 -9.93 10.99 6.65
CA VAL A 18 -8.66 11.65 6.28
C VAL A 18 -8.82 12.48 4.99
N GLN A 19 -9.84 12.21 4.18
CA GLN A 19 -10.06 12.85 2.87
C GLN A 19 -10.72 14.24 2.97
N ASP A 20 -11.49 14.50 4.03
CA ASP A 20 -12.26 15.75 4.16
C ASP A 20 -11.44 16.91 4.77
N ALA A 21 -10.36 16.62 5.50
CA ALA A 21 -9.60 17.64 6.22
C ALA A 21 -8.59 18.39 5.34
N TYR A 22 -8.13 17.78 4.24
CA TYR A 22 -7.13 18.36 3.34
C TYR A 22 -7.34 17.84 1.89
N PRO A 23 -8.24 18.45 1.10
CA PRO A 23 -8.60 17.95 -0.24
C PRO A 23 -7.46 17.97 -1.28
N LEU A 24 -6.34 18.64 -0.96
CA LEU A 24 -5.10 18.65 -1.78
C LEU A 24 -3.98 17.78 -1.19
N MET A 25 -4.19 17.24 0.00
CA MET A 25 -3.26 16.35 0.68
C MET A 25 -3.95 14.99 0.71
N GLN A 26 -4.00 14.34 -0.46
CA GLN A 26 -4.31 12.93 -0.53
C GLN A 26 -3.42 12.28 0.54
N PRO A 27 -3.97 11.54 1.52
CA PRO A 27 -3.10 10.77 2.38
C PRO A 27 -2.24 9.94 1.45
N ILE A 28 -0.92 10.02 1.62
CA ILE A 28 0.06 9.11 1.03
C ILE A 28 -0.13 7.68 1.58
N LEU A 29 -1.38 7.22 1.71
CA LEU A 29 -1.75 5.83 1.82
C LEU A 29 -1.40 5.20 0.47
N SER A 30 -0.10 5.08 0.23
CA SER A 30 0.43 4.30 -0.85
C SER A 30 -0.03 2.88 -0.57
N GLN A 31 -1.00 2.43 -1.35
CA GLN A 31 -1.52 1.08 -1.23
C GLN A 31 -0.38 0.12 -1.55
N LYS A 32 -0.07 -0.79 -0.63
CA LYS A 32 0.92 -1.84 -0.87
C LYS A 32 0.51 -2.62 -2.12
N GLY A 33 1.43 -2.79 -3.07
CA GLY A 33 1.17 -3.41 -4.36
C GLY A 33 0.62 -2.49 -5.47
N ASP A 34 0.27 -1.24 -5.19
CA ASP A 34 -0.02 -0.20 -6.20
C ASP A 34 1.27 0.59 -6.48
N LEU A 35 1.86 0.38 -7.66
CA LEU A 35 3.16 0.91 -8.02
C LEU A 35 3.10 2.02 -9.06
N ASN A 36 1.94 2.23 -9.70
CA ASN A 36 1.71 3.35 -10.61
C ASN A 36 0.86 4.47 -9.98
N SER A 37 0.42 4.29 -8.73
CA SER A 37 -0.40 5.24 -7.96
C SER A 37 -1.75 5.56 -8.61
N ASP A 38 -2.34 4.60 -9.31
CA ASP A 38 -3.68 4.74 -9.91
C ASP A 38 -4.82 4.26 -8.98
N ASN A 39 -4.48 3.87 -7.75
CA ASN A 39 -5.34 3.31 -6.72
C ASN A 39 -5.96 1.96 -7.09
N LYS A 40 -5.31 1.19 -7.96
CA LYS A 40 -5.73 -0.16 -8.35
C LYS A 40 -4.52 -1.07 -8.34
N ILE A 41 -4.74 -2.32 -7.90
CA ILE A 41 -3.75 -3.38 -8.08
C ILE A 41 -4.12 -4.12 -9.36
N THR A 42 -3.26 -4.01 -10.36
CA THR A 42 -3.44 -4.57 -11.70
C THR A 42 -2.21 -5.37 -12.12
N PRO A 43 -2.29 -6.11 -13.23
CA PRO A 43 -1.09 -6.75 -13.79
C PRO A 43 0.01 -5.74 -14.18
N ILE A 44 -0.30 -4.44 -14.34
CA ILE A 44 0.69 -3.39 -14.62
C ILE A 44 1.63 -3.23 -13.43
N ASP A 45 1.10 -3.24 -12.21
CA ASP A 45 1.89 -3.15 -10.98
C ASP A 45 2.82 -4.35 -10.83
N ALA A 46 2.38 -5.55 -11.22
CA ALA A 46 3.23 -6.72 -11.23
C ALA A 46 4.42 -6.60 -12.23
N VAL A 47 4.22 -5.92 -13.38
CA VAL A 47 5.30 -5.65 -14.33
C VAL A 47 6.28 -4.60 -13.80
N ILE A 48 5.79 -3.60 -13.07
CA ILE A 48 6.65 -2.61 -12.41
C ILE A 48 7.48 -3.30 -11.31
N ALA A 49 6.86 -4.16 -10.49
CA ALA A 49 7.55 -4.95 -9.46
C ALA A 49 8.65 -5.84 -10.07
N LEU A 50 8.40 -6.46 -11.22
CA LEU A 50 9.40 -7.23 -11.96
C LEU A 50 10.62 -6.37 -12.31
N THR A 51 10.37 -5.16 -12.80
CA THR A 51 11.42 -4.24 -13.26
C THR A 51 12.28 -3.78 -12.09
N ILE A 52 11.65 -3.53 -10.94
CA ILE A 52 12.34 -3.20 -9.68
C ILE A 52 13.20 -4.38 -9.22
N ALA A 53 12.64 -5.59 -9.18
CA ALA A 53 13.37 -6.81 -8.80
C ALA A 53 14.58 -7.08 -9.70
N ALA A 54 14.43 -6.87 -11.02
CA ALA A 54 15.52 -7.05 -11.98
C ALA A 54 16.63 -5.98 -11.87
N SER A 55 16.32 -4.85 -11.23
CA SER A 55 17.26 -3.74 -11.02
C SER A 55 17.93 -3.78 -9.64
N ASP A 56 17.71 -4.84 -8.85
CA ASP A 56 18.07 -4.93 -7.43
C ASP A 56 17.54 -3.73 -6.60
N GLY A 57 16.40 -3.17 -7.03
CA GLY A 57 15.81 -1.99 -6.42
C GLY A 57 15.07 -2.31 -5.12
N VAL A 58 14.98 -1.30 -4.24
CA VAL A 58 14.19 -1.36 -3.01
C VAL A 58 12.96 -0.49 -3.17
N ASN A 59 11.77 -1.05 -2.94
CA ASN A 59 10.52 -0.31 -2.94
C ASN A 59 9.55 -0.95 -1.93
N TYR A 60 9.14 -0.17 -0.93
CA TYR A 60 8.27 -0.64 0.17
C TYR A 60 6.89 -1.11 -0.30
N ASN A 61 6.33 -0.47 -1.32
CA ASN A 61 5.05 -0.89 -1.89
C ASN A 61 5.20 -2.14 -2.73
N ALA A 62 6.38 -2.37 -3.31
CA ALA A 62 6.67 -3.54 -4.12
C ALA A 62 7.08 -4.75 -3.27
N ASP A 63 7.62 -4.56 -2.05
CA ASP A 63 7.94 -5.62 -1.08
C ASP A 63 6.66 -6.08 -0.35
N VAL A 64 5.75 -6.72 -1.08
CA VAL A 64 4.47 -7.19 -0.52
C VAL A 64 4.65 -8.35 0.46
N GLY A 65 5.70 -9.16 0.31
CA GLY A 65 6.10 -10.23 1.20
C GLY A 65 6.66 -9.76 2.55
N GLY A 66 7.25 -8.57 2.60
CA GLY A 66 7.77 -7.93 3.82
C GLY A 66 9.13 -8.48 4.29
N ASP A 67 9.95 -9.00 3.37
CA ASP A 67 11.28 -9.51 3.70
C ASP A 67 12.40 -8.47 3.50
N GLY A 68 12.02 -7.24 3.14
CA GLY A 68 12.91 -6.11 2.90
C GLY A 68 13.49 -6.08 1.49
N LYS A 69 13.05 -6.97 0.58
CA LYS A 69 13.52 -7.06 -0.80
C LYS A 69 12.35 -7.14 -1.75
N VAL A 70 12.55 -6.68 -2.99
CA VAL A 70 11.58 -6.87 -4.06
C VAL A 70 12.04 -8.05 -4.90
N ALA A 71 11.34 -9.16 -4.80
CA ALA A 71 11.67 -10.40 -5.48
C ALA A 71 10.58 -10.81 -6.50
N SER A 72 10.86 -11.89 -7.25
CA SER A 72 9.86 -12.52 -8.12
C SER A 72 8.63 -13.01 -7.35
N LEU A 73 8.78 -13.30 -6.05
CA LEU A 73 7.69 -13.65 -5.16
C LEU A 73 6.70 -12.48 -5.01
N ASP A 74 7.20 -11.27 -4.77
CA ASP A 74 6.36 -10.08 -4.60
C ASP A 74 5.54 -9.76 -5.84
N ARG A 75 6.18 -9.82 -7.01
CA ARG A 75 5.50 -9.72 -8.30
C ARG A 75 4.35 -10.72 -8.39
N LEU A 76 4.60 -11.97 -8.04
CA LEU A 76 3.61 -13.03 -8.17
C LEU A 76 2.46 -12.82 -7.19
N MET A 77 2.73 -12.29 -5.99
CA MET A 77 1.70 -11.90 -5.03
C MET A 77 0.85 -10.74 -5.57
N ILE A 78 1.46 -9.68 -6.12
CA ILE A 78 0.75 -8.56 -6.75
C ILE A 78 -0.14 -9.06 -7.91
N LEU A 79 0.36 -9.96 -8.74
CA LEU A 79 -0.43 -10.54 -9.84
C LEU A 79 -1.62 -11.35 -9.33
N GLN A 80 -1.44 -12.16 -8.28
CA GLN A 80 -2.52 -12.93 -7.67
C GLN A 80 -3.60 -12.02 -7.06
N VAL A 81 -3.20 -10.88 -6.50
CA VAL A 81 -4.13 -9.87 -5.96
C VAL A 81 -4.90 -9.20 -7.10
N ALA A 82 -4.22 -8.85 -8.19
CA ALA A 82 -4.83 -8.23 -9.36
C ALA A 82 -5.94 -9.10 -10.00
N VAL A 83 -5.80 -10.42 -9.93
CA VAL A 83 -6.81 -11.38 -10.43
C VAL A 83 -7.81 -11.83 -9.35
N GLY A 84 -7.68 -11.34 -8.11
CA GLY A 84 -8.58 -11.66 -7.00
C GLY A 84 -8.37 -13.03 -6.36
N ASN A 85 -7.22 -13.68 -6.60
CA ASN A 85 -6.91 -14.98 -5.99
C ASN A 85 -6.51 -14.86 -4.51
N ILE A 86 -5.81 -13.79 -4.13
CA ILE A 86 -5.36 -13.54 -2.76
C ILE A 86 -5.54 -12.06 -2.39
N ALA A 87 -5.46 -11.74 -1.10
CA ALA A 87 -5.35 -10.38 -0.59
C ALA A 87 -3.96 -10.13 0.00
N ILE A 88 -3.46 -8.90 -0.13
CA ILE A 88 -2.24 -8.49 0.59
C ILE A 88 -2.61 -8.35 2.07
N GLY A 89 -1.85 -9.02 2.94
CA GLY A 89 -2.05 -8.91 4.39
C GLY A 89 -1.89 -7.45 4.85
N SER A 90 -2.92 -6.96 5.55
CA SER A 90 -2.99 -5.62 6.16
C SER A 90 -2.10 -5.48 7.39
#